data_AF-A0A831VJT3-F1
#
_entry.id   AF-A0A831VJT3-F1
#
_cell.length_a   1.000
_cell.length_b   1.000
_cell.length_c   1.000
_cell.angle_alpha   90.00
_cell.angle_beta   90.00
_cell.angle_gamma   90.00
#
_symmetry.space_group_name_H-M   'P 1'
#
loop_
_entity.id
_entity.type
_entity.pdbx_description
1 polymer ?
#
loop_
_entity_poly.entity_id
_entity_poly.type
_entity_poly.pdbx_seq_one_letter_code
_entity_poly.pdbx_strand_id
1 'polypeptide(L)' 'MAEEALVKERIDNEGNRWTKVYFGGGQHFKNWLEQCKELGEVLVEEVDSTGFKCFEEGGEKLYRIWMKMNKTKENGLFA' A
#
# COMPACT_ATOMS: atom_id res chain seq x y z
N MET A 1 -16.02 -7.47 4.35
CA MET A 1 -15.01 -7.06 5.36
C MET A 1 -13.73 -7.93 5.38
N ALA A 2 -13.56 -8.96 4.53
CA ALA A 2 -12.45 -9.91 4.66
C ALA A 2 -11.42 -9.91 3.50
N GLU A 3 -11.73 -9.29 2.36
CA GLU A 3 -10.89 -9.47 1.16
C GLU A 3 -9.64 -8.58 1.19
N GLU A 4 -9.72 -7.34 1.70
CA GLU A 4 -8.58 -6.41 1.69
C GLU A 4 -7.50 -6.70 2.74
N ALA A 5 -7.86 -7.42 3.81
CA ALA A 5 -6.90 -7.91 4.80
C ALA A 5 -6.04 -9.06 4.26
N LEU A 6 -6.53 -9.77 3.24
CA LEU A 6 -5.84 -10.89 2.59
C LEU A 6 -4.88 -10.41 1.50
N VAL A 7 -5.16 -9.26 0.85
CA VAL A 7 -4.26 -8.72 -0.18
C VAL A 7 -3.04 -8.07 0.49
N LYS A 8 -2.04 -8.90 0.79
CA LYS A 8 -0.68 -8.49 1.17
C LYS A 8 0.23 -8.34 -0.05
N GLU A 9 -0.14 -8.99 -1.15
CA GLU A 9 0.65 -9.09 -2.37
C GLU A 9 -0.29 -8.96 -3.57
N ARG A 10 0.16 -8.27 -4.63
CA ARG A 10 -0.54 -8.19 -5.92
C ARG A 10 0.45 -8.40 -7.07
N ILE A 11 -0.06 -8.91 -8.18
CA ILE A 11 0.71 -9.03 -9.42
C ILE A 11 0.06 -8.12 -10.45
N ASP A 12 0.84 -7.24 -11.05
CA ASP A 12 0.35 -6.36 -12.12
C ASP A 12 0.30 -7.09 -13.47
N ASN A 13 -0.32 -6.50 -14.49
CA ASN A 13 -0.50 -7.10 -15.81
C ASN A 13 0.85 -7.38 -16.51
N GLU A 14 1.87 -6.61 -16.17
CA GLU A 14 3.26 -6.80 -16.63
C GLU A 14 3.98 -7.97 -15.92
N GLY A 15 3.33 -8.66 -14.97
CA GLY A 15 3.94 -9.72 -14.16
C GLY A 15 4.79 -9.20 -12.98
N ASN A 16 4.75 -7.90 -12.71
CA ASN A 16 5.43 -7.27 -11.59
C ASN A 16 4.73 -7.64 -10.27
N ARG A 17 5.49 -8.20 -9.31
CA ARG A 17 4.99 -8.48 -7.96
C ARG A 17 5.11 -7.22 -7.10
N TRP A 18 4.07 -6.90 -6.37
CA TRP A 18 4.04 -5.80 -5.44
C TRP A 18 3.57 -6.27 -4.07
N THR A 19 4.19 -5.77 -3.02
CA THR A 19 3.80 -6.04 -1.63
C THR A 19 3.23 -4.78 -0.99
N LYS A 20 2.15 -4.95 -0.22
CA LYS A 20 1.49 -3.85 0.48
C LYS A 20 2.33 -3.48 1.70
N VAL A 21 2.98 -2.32 1.65
CA VAL A 21 3.80 -1.83 2.77
C VAL A 21 3.04 -0.84 3.65
N TYR A 22 1.97 -0.23 3.12
CA TYR A 22 1.20 0.77 3.85
C TYR A 22 -0.24 0.85 3.36
N PHE A 23 -1.16 1.05 4.30
CA PHE A 23 -2.56 1.34 4.01
C PHE A 23 -3.08 2.29 5.09
N GLY A 24 -3.43 3.51 4.70
CA GLY A 24 -3.85 4.57 5.62
C GLY A 24 -3.97 5.92 4.93
N GLY A 25 -4.58 6.88 5.61
CA GLY A 25 -4.77 8.25 5.13
C GLY A 25 -3.89 9.26 5.85
N GLY A 26 -4.04 10.54 5.48
CA GLY A 26 -3.51 11.67 6.24
C GLY A 26 -2.07 12.07 5.93
N GLN A 27 -1.47 12.88 6.81
CA GLN A 27 -0.17 13.52 6.60
C GLN A 27 1.01 12.53 6.61
N HIS A 28 0.85 11.40 7.29
CA HIS A 28 1.85 10.33 7.39
C HIS A 28 2.12 9.63 6.05
N PHE A 29 1.13 9.58 5.15
CA PHE A 29 1.26 8.97 3.84
C PHE A 29 2.37 9.61 2.99
N LYS A 30 2.49 10.94 2.98
CA LYS A 30 3.45 11.65 2.13
C LYS A 30 4.89 11.28 2.49
N ASN A 31 5.21 11.31 3.79
CA ASN A 31 6.54 10.98 4.29
C ASN A 31 6.90 9.50 4.06
N TRP A 32 5.90 8.61 4.11
CA TRP A 32 6.12 7.19 3.80
C TRP A 32 6.32 6.96 2.31
N LEU A 33 5.56 7.65 1.47
CA LEU A 33 5.71 7.59 0.02
C LEU A 33 7.09 8.07 -0.43
N GLU A 34 7.59 9.17 0.11
CA GLU A 34 8.92 9.68 -0.21
C GLU A 34 10.01 8.65 0.13
N GLN A 35 9.99 8.09 1.34
CA GLN A 35 10.93 7.03 1.72
C GLN A 35 10.83 5.79 0.83
N CYS A 36 9.61 5.35 0.50
CA CYS A 36 9.44 4.19 -0.38
C CYS A 36 9.97 4.48 -1.80
N LYS A 37 9.80 5.71 -2.33
CA LYS A 37 10.35 6.13 -3.64
C LYS A 37 11.87 6.11 -3.64
N GLU A 38 12.51 6.47 -2.53
CA GLU A 38 13.97 6.39 -2.39
C GLU A 38 14.48 4.94 -2.35
N LEU A 39 13.68 4.03 -1.77
CA LEU A 39 14.01 2.61 -1.65
C LEU A 39 13.80 1.82 -2.95
N GLY A 40 12.92 2.27 -3.85
CA GLY A 40 12.72 1.63 -5.15
C GLY A 40 11.41 2.00 -5.86
N GLU A 41 10.94 1.09 -6.72
CA GLU A 41 9.68 1.24 -7.45
C GLU A 41 8.48 1.11 -6.50
N VAL A 42 7.64 2.13 -6.50
CA VAL A 42 6.44 2.21 -5.67
C VAL A 42 5.21 2.47 -6.51
N LEU A 43 4.08 1.93 -6.07
CA LEU A 43 2.77 2.15 -6.66
C LEU A 43 1.82 2.61 -5.57
N VAL A 44 1.14 3.73 -5.82
CA VAL A 44 0.17 4.32 -4.89
C VAL A 44 -1.20 4.15 -5.48
N GLU A 45 -2.13 3.63 -4.67
CA GLU A 45 -3.56 3.61 -5.00
C GLU A 45 -4.30 4.51 -4.03
N GLU A 46 -4.99 5.52 -4.57
CA GLU A 46 -5.99 6.27 -3.83
C GLU A 46 -7.23 5.38 -3.67
N VAL A 47 -7.61 5.11 -2.44
CA VAL A 47 -8.80 4.34 -2.10
C VAL A 47 -9.83 5.34 -1.59
N ASP A 48 -10.94 5.44 -2.32
CA ASP A 48 -12.05 6.26 -1.90
C ASP A 48 -12.64 5.68 -0.61
N SER A 49 -12.84 6.51 0.41
CA SER A 49 -13.39 6.09 1.70
C SER A 49 -14.88 5.73 1.59
N THR A 50 -15.51 5.98 0.44
CA THR A 50 -16.88 5.60 0.10
C THR A 50 -17.08 4.08 0.21
N GLY A 51 -17.78 3.64 1.26
CA GLY A 51 -18.06 2.22 1.51
C GLY A 51 -17.44 1.67 2.81
N PHE A 52 -16.54 2.41 3.45
CA PHE A 52 -16.09 2.13 4.81
C PHE A 52 -16.79 3.07 5.79
N LYS A 53 -17.91 2.60 6.38
CA LYS A 53 -18.72 3.36 7.35
C LYS A 53 -17.92 4.03 8.49
N CYS A 54 -16.74 3.52 8.83
CA CYS A 54 -15.87 4.09 9.88
C CYS A 54 -14.99 5.25 9.40
N PHE A 55 -14.72 5.36 8.09
CA PHE A 55 -13.87 6.40 7.50
C PHE A 55 -14.69 7.52 6.82
N GLU A 56 -15.97 7.28 6.51
CA GLU A 56 -16.92 8.31 6.05
C GLU A 56 -17.09 9.45 7.06
N GLU A 57 -17.05 9.17 8.37
CA GLU A 57 -17.19 10.19 9.42
C GLU A 57 -15.98 11.14 9.53
N GLY A 58 -14.81 10.73 9.01
CA GLY A 58 -13.57 11.52 9.05
C GLY A 58 -13.28 12.35 7.79
N GLY A 59 -13.93 12.03 6.66
CA GLY A 59 -13.66 12.70 5.37
C GLY A 59 -12.23 12.54 4.83
N GLU A 60 -11.44 11.65 5.41
CA GLU A 60 -10.04 11.45 5.05
C GLU A 60 -9.91 10.43 3.92
N LYS A 61 -9.21 10.83 2.85
CA LYS A 61 -8.83 9.95 1.75
C LYS A 61 -7.87 8.88 2.25
N LEU A 62 -8.11 7.62 1.86
CA LEU A 62 -7.23 6.51 2.16
C LEU A 62 -6.27 6.30 0.99
N TYR A 63 -5.04 5.93 1.31
CA TYR A 63 -4.03 5.59 0.32
C TYR A 63 -3.44 4.24 0.64
N ARG A 64 -3.08 3.51 -0.41
CA ARG A 64 -2.36 2.24 -0.33
C ARG A 64 -1.03 2.38 -1.04
N ILE A 65 0.06 2.08 -0.35
CA ILE A 65 1.40 2.05 -0.94
C ILE A 65 1.81 0.60 -1.14
N TRP A 66 2.20 0.32 -2.38
CA TRP A 66 2.74 -0.93 -2.84
C TRP A 66 4.20 -0.74 -3.20
N MET A 67 5.07 -1.63 -2.75
CA MET A 67 6.47 -1.67 -3.19
C MET A 67 6.69 -2.88 -4.08
N LYS A 68 7.44 -2.68 -5.16
CA LYS A 68 7.78 -3.76 -6.07
C LYS A 68 8.69 -4.76 -5.34
N MET A 69 8.27 -6.02 -5.32
CA MET A 69 9.10 -7.11 -4.81
C MET A 69 10.16 -7.46 -5.85
N ASN A 70 11.39 -7.00 -5.61
CA ASN A 70 12.54 -7.59 -6.29
C ASN A 70 12.80 -8.98 -5.71
N LYS A 71 12.99 -9.97 -6.59
CA LYS A 71 13.26 -11.40 -6.28
C LYS A 71 14.47 -11.66 -5.34
N THR A 72 15.18 -10.62 -4.91
CA THR A 72 16.45 -10.74 -4.19
C THR A 72 16.30 -10.64 -2.65
N LYS A 73 15.14 -10.27 -2.10
CA LYS A 73 14.98 -10.16 -0.64
C LYS A 73 13.65 -10.76 -0.14
N GLU A 74 13.53 -12.08 -0.18
CA GLU A 74 12.49 -12.80 0.57
C GLU A 74 12.86 -13.06 2.05
N ASN A 75 14.05 -12.66 2.54
CA ASN A 75 14.54 -13.14 3.84
C ASN A 75 15.00 -12.05 4.83
N GLY A 76 14.22 -10.99 5.08
CA GLY A 76 14.64 -10.12 6.19
C GLY A 76 13.84 -8.86 6.52
N LEU A 77 12.56 -8.73 6.16
CA LEU A 77 11.79 -7.53 6.54
C LEU A 77 10.71 -7.76 7.62
N PHE A 78 10.59 -8.96 8.17
CA PHE A 78 9.59 -9.29 9.20
C PHE A 78 10.14 -10.24 10.30
N ALA A 79 11.36 -9.99 10.80
CA ALA A 79 11.85 -10.65 12.02
C ALA A 79 11.81 -9.67 13.19
#